data_AF-A0A929DF20-F1
#
_entry.id   AF-A0A929DF20-F1
#
_cell.length_a   1.000
_cell.length_b   1.000
_cell.length_c   1.000
_cell.angle_alpha   90.00
_cell.angle_beta   90.00
_cell.angle_gamma   90.00
#
_symmetry.space_group_name_H-M   'P 1'
#
loop_
_entity.id
_entity.type
_entity.pdbx_description
1 polymer ?
#
loop_
_entity_poly.entity_id
_entity_poly.type
_entity_poly.pdbx_seq_one_letter_code
_entity_poly.pdbx_strand_id
1 'polypeptide(L)'
;MDTKLTLKLDKLVIERAKGYARSHNRSLSRIIESYLKSLVIQNDSKDYDEIKISPFVKSMRTGVNIPADLDYKKEYSNYLTEKHK
;
A
#
# COMPACT_ATOMS: atom_id res chain seq x y z
N MET A 1 -18.12 10.80 11.03
CA MET A 1 -19.28 10.12 11.63
C MET A 1 -19.24 8.67 11.16
N ASP A 2 -19.30 7.72 12.08
CA ASP A 2 -19.23 6.30 11.73
C ASP A 2 -20.64 5.75 11.50
N THR A 3 -20.83 5.03 10.39
CA THR A 3 -22.11 4.41 10.03
C THR A 3 -21.91 2.93 9.73
N LYS A 4 -22.93 2.12 10.00
CA LYS A 4 -22.89 0.68 9.77
C LYS A 4 -23.27 0.37 8.32
N LEU A 5 -22.37 -0.26 7.58
CA LEU A 5 -22.63 -0.80 6.25
C LEU A 5 -22.96 -2.29 6.35
N THR A 6 -24.14 -2.69 5.89
CA THR A 6 -24.57 -4.10 5.84
C THR A 6 -24.62 -4.55 4.38
N LEU A 7 -23.82 -5.56 4.02
CA LEU A 7 -23.74 -6.10 2.66
C LEU A 7 -24.25 -7.53 2.63
N LYS A 8 -25.01 -7.88 1.59
CA LYS A 8 -25.39 -9.27 1.31
C LYS A 8 -24.33 -9.89 0.40
N LEU A 9 -23.65 -10.91 0.90
CA LEU A 9 -22.56 -11.61 0.21
C LEU A 9 -22.76 -13.12 0.37
N ASP A 10 -22.08 -13.87 -0.49
CA ASP A 10 -22.03 -15.32 -0.37
C ASP A 10 -21.37 -15.74 0.98
N LYS A 11 -21.98 -16.72 1.65
CA LYS A 11 -21.53 -17.19 2.97
C LYS A 11 -20.10 -17.74 2.95
N LEU A 12 -19.74 -18.47 1.88
CA LEU A 12 -18.44 -19.09 1.73
C LEU A 12 -17.35 -18.03 1.49
N VAL A 13 -17.69 -16.94 0.79
CA VAL A 13 -16.82 -15.77 0.64
C VAL A 13 -16.56 -15.09 1.98
N ILE A 14 -17.61 -14.88 2.80
CA ILE A 14 -17.48 -14.27 4.13
C ILE A 14 -16.52 -15.08 5.02
N GLU A 15 -16.67 -16.41 5.04
CA GLU A 15 -15.84 -17.27 5.89
C GLU A 15 -14.36 -17.27 5.44
N ARG A 16 -14.10 -17.36 4.13
CA ARG A 16 -12.74 -17.23 3.60
C ARG A 16 -12.12 -15.87 3.91
N ALA A 17 -12.88 -14.79 3.76
CA ALA A 17 -12.41 -13.44 4.04
C ALA A 17 -12.10 -13.23 5.53
N LYS A 18 -12.91 -13.78 6.45
CA LYS A 18 -12.60 -13.78 7.89
C LYS A 18 -11.32 -14.56 8.21
N GLY A 19 -11.13 -15.72 7.58
CA GLY A 19 -9.91 -16.52 7.72
C GLY A 19 -8.67 -15.74 7.31
N TYR A 20 -8.71 -15.10 6.13
CA TYR A 20 -7.65 -14.22 5.64
C TYR A 20 -7.37 -13.05 6.58
N ALA A 21 -8.41 -12.38 7.07
CA ALA A 21 -8.25 -11.24 7.99
C ALA A 21 -7.53 -11.67 9.28
N ARG A 22 -7.93 -12.82 9.84
CA ARG A 22 -7.31 -13.39 11.04
C ARG A 22 -5.85 -13.78 10.83
N SER A 23 -5.50 -14.41 9.70
CA SER A 23 -4.11 -14.78 9.41
C SER A 23 -3.18 -13.57 9.26
N HIS A 24 -3.73 -12.41 8.91
CA HIS A 24 -2.98 -11.14 8.76
C HIS A 24 -3.12 -10.22 9.98
N ASN A 25 -3.67 -10.69 11.11
CA ASN A 25 -3.92 -9.90 12.32
C ASN A 25 -4.67 -8.58 12.04
N ARG A 26 -5.66 -8.64 11.14
CA ARG A 26 -6.50 -7.49 10.76
C ARG A 26 -7.99 -7.82 10.90
N SER A 27 -8.82 -6.81 11.12
CA SER A 27 -10.28 -6.98 11.06
C SER A 27 -10.78 -6.94 9.62
N LEU A 28 -11.81 -7.74 9.33
CA LEU A 28 -12.44 -7.73 8.01
C LEU A 28 -13.04 -6.37 7.67
N SER A 29 -13.64 -5.69 8.65
CA SER A 29 -14.16 -4.31 8.48
C SER A 29 -13.07 -3.34 8.05
N ARG A 30 -11.88 -3.41 8.64
CA ARG A 30 -10.75 -2.54 8.29
C ARG A 30 -10.21 -2.82 6.88
N ILE A 31 -10.22 -4.07 6.44
CA ILE A 31 -9.83 -4.45 5.08
C ILE A 31 -10.81 -3.84 4.07
N ILE A 32 -12.12 -4.02 4.29
CA ILE A 32 -13.16 -3.50 3.40
C ILE A 32 -13.18 -1.97 3.40
N GLU A 33 -13.07 -1.32 4.55
CA GLU A 33 -13.01 0.14 4.65
C GLU A 33 -11.79 0.69 3.90
N SER A 34 -10.61 0.05 4.03
CA SER A 34 -9.42 0.44 3.29
C SER A 34 -9.60 0.32 1.78
N TYR A 35 -10.28 -0.73 1.32
CA TYR A 35 -10.56 -0.94 -0.10
C TYR A 35 -11.55 0.12 -0.63
N LEU A 36 -12.66 0.35 0.07
CA LEU A 36 -13.63 1.38 -0.31
C LEU A 36 -13.00 2.77 -0.35
N LYS A 37 -12.14 3.12 0.62
CA LYS A 37 -11.35 4.36 0.58
C LYS A 37 -10.49 4.45 -0.67
N SER A 38 -9.80 3.36 -1.05
CA SER A 38 -8.95 3.36 -2.26
C SER A 38 -9.73 3.61 -3.56
N LEU A 39 -11.01 3.18 -3.62
CA LEU A 39 -11.86 3.40 -4.80
C LEU A 39 -12.39 4.84 -4.90
N VAL A 40 -12.70 5.46 -3.76
CA VAL A 40 -13.24 6.83 -3.72
C VAL A 40 -12.13 7.86 -3.93
N ILE A 41 -10.94 7.63 -3.37
CA ILE A 41 -9.76 8.52 -3.54
C ILE A 41 -9.34 8.65 -5.01
N GLN A 42 -9.58 7.63 -5.86
CA GLN A 42 -9.28 7.71 -7.29
C GLN A 42 -10.26 8.59 -8.09
N ASN A 43 -11.48 8.81 -7.59
CA ASN A 43 -12.54 9.52 -8.33
C ASN A 43 -12.70 10.99 -7.89
N ASP A 44 -12.27 11.34 -6.68
CA ASP A 44 -12.23 12.73 -6.22
C ASP A 44 -10.86 13.36 -6.51
N SER A 45 -10.70 13.85 -7.73
CA SER A 45 -9.51 14.59 -8.20
C SER A 45 -9.30 15.96 -7.53
N LYS A 46 -9.79 16.15 -6.30
CA LYS A 46 -9.72 17.43 -5.56
C LYS A 46 -8.93 17.38 -4.26
N ASP A 47 -8.55 16.20 -3.77
CA ASP A 47 -7.59 16.09 -2.67
C ASP A 47 -6.39 15.28 -3.15
N TYR A 48 -5.44 15.97 -3.79
CA TYR A 48 -4.03 15.56 -3.81
C TYR A 48 -3.39 15.71 -2.41
N ASP A 49 -4.14 15.40 -1.36
CA ASP A 49 -3.58 15.17 -0.04
C ASP A 49 -2.83 13.85 -0.16
N GLU A 50 -1.54 13.98 -0.43
CA GLU A 50 -0.47 12.98 -0.45
C GLU A 50 -0.98 11.57 -0.16
N ILE A 51 -0.79 10.61 -1.08
CA ILE A 51 -0.87 9.16 -0.78
C ILE A 51 -0.37 9.00 0.65
N LYS A 52 -1.26 8.71 1.61
CA LYS A 52 -0.91 8.71 3.04
C LYS A 52 -0.06 7.48 3.30
N ILE A 53 1.19 7.54 2.83
CA ILE A 53 2.19 6.53 3.06
C ILE A 53 2.45 6.54 4.56
N SER A 54 2.52 5.36 5.16
CA SER A 54 2.74 5.28 6.60
C SER A 54 4.01 6.04 6.98
N PRO A 55 4.11 6.59 8.21
CA PRO A 55 5.33 7.25 8.67
C PRO A 55 6.57 6.38 8.47
N PHE A 56 6.42 5.06 8.59
CA PHE A 56 7.44 4.07 8.28
C PHE A 56 7.89 4.13 6.81
N VAL A 57 6.96 4.08 5.84
CA VAL A 57 7.35 4.16 4.42
C VAL A 57 7.88 5.55 4.06
N LYS A 58 7.37 6.62 4.67
CA LYS A 58 7.93 7.97 4.52
C LYS A 58 9.38 8.03 5.03
N SER A 59 9.69 7.32 6.13
CA SER A 59 11.07 7.19 6.63
C SER A 59 12.00 6.39 5.72
N MET A 60 11.47 5.51 4.87
CA MET A 60 12.29 4.82 3.86
C MET A 60 12.72 5.76 2.72
N ARG A 61 11.98 6.86 2.49
CA ARG A 61 12.36 7.90 1.52
C ARG A 61 13.45 8.82 2.08
N THR A 62 13.45 9.07 3.38
CA THR A 62 14.42 9.97 4.02
C THR A 62 15.76 9.27 4.19
N GLY A 63 16.65 9.45 3.22
CA GLY A 63 18.02 8.93 3.30
C GLY A 63 18.75 8.84 1.96
N VAL A 64 18.02 8.88 0.83
CA VAL A 64 18.63 8.75 -0.49
C VAL A 64 18.22 9.95 -1.34
N ASN A 65 19.11 10.93 -1.47
CA ASN A 65 18.96 12.02 -2.43
C ASN A 65 19.39 11.47 -3.80
N ILE A 66 18.44 10.91 -4.55
CA ILE A 66 18.70 10.34 -5.87
C ILE A 66 18.90 11.51 -6.86
N PRO A 67 20.06 11.59 -7.54
CA PRO A 67 20.26 12.58 -8.58
C PRO A 67 19.21 12.43 -9.68
N ALA A 68 18.70 13.55 -10.21
CA ALA A 68 17.69 13.52 -11.28
C ALA A 68 18.21 12.89 -12.58
N ASP A 69 19.53 12.87 -12.75
CA ASP A 69 20.29 12.35 -13.88
C ASP A 69 20.90 10.97 -13.63
N LEU A 70 20.50 10.26 -12.57
CA LEU A 70 21.07 8.95 -12.23
C LEU A 70 20.75 7.90 -13.30
N ASP A 71 21.77 7.39 -13.99
CA ASP A 71 21.65 6.19 -14.82
C ASP A 71 21.70 4.92 -13.96
N TYR A 72 20.53 4.49 -13.50
CA TYR A 72 20.37 3.32 -12.64
C TYR A 72 20.96 2.04 -13.22
N LYS A 73 20.99 1.88 -14.56
CA LYS A 73 21.50 0.66 -15.19
C LYS A 73 23.01 0.56 -15.05
N LYS A 74 23.69 1.69 -15.27
CA LYS A 74 25.15 1.78 -15.16
C LYS A 74 25.61 1.54 -13.72
N GLU A 75 24.98 2.22 -12.76
CA GLU A 75 25.29 2.06 -11.33
C GLU A 75 25.06 0.61 -10.85
N TYR A 76 23.96 -0.02 -11.28
CA TYR A 76 23.69 -1.41 -10.96
C TYR A 76 24.74 -2.37 -11.52
N SER A 77 25.17 -2.15 -12.77
CA SER A 77 26.22 -2.95 -13.40
C SER A 77 27.56 -2.80 -12.68
N ASN A 78 27.92 -1.57 -12.28
CA ASN A 78 29.14 -1.29 -11.52
C ASN A 78 29.12 -2.00 -10.17
N TYR A 79 28.02 -1.90 -9.43
CA TYR A 79 27.84 -2.56 -8.14
C TYR A 79 27.99 -4.09 -8.24
N LEU A 80 27.37 -4.73 -9.24
CA LEU A 80 27.51 -6.18 -9.46
C LEU A 80 28.95 -6.56 -9.76
N THR A 81 29.65 -5.73 -10.54
CA THR A 81 31.06 -5.96 -10.88
C THR A 81 31.96 -5.86 -9.64
N GLU A 82 31.72 -4.89 -8.75
CA GLU A 82 32.44 -4.77 -7.48
C GLU A 82 32.11 -5.90 -6.49
N LYS A 83 30.84 -6.30 -6.40
CA LYS A 83 30.38 -7.35 -5.48
C LYS A 83 30.98 -8.72 -5.79
N HIS A 84 31.20 -9.01 -7.07
CA HIS A 84 31.72 -10.29 -7.56
C HIS A 84 33.22 -10.24 -7.90
N LYS A 85 33.92 -9.20 -7.42
CA LYS A 85 35.36 -9.05 -7.50
C LYS A 85 36.04 -9.73 -6.30
#